data_AF-A0A7S4WBN0-F1
#
_entry.id   AF-A0A7S4WBN0-F1
#
_cell.length_a   1.000
_cell.length_b   1.000
_cell.length_c   1.000
_cell.angle_alpha   90.00
_cell.angle_beta   90.00
_cell.angle_gamma   90.00
#
_symmetry.space_group_name_H-M   'P 1'
#
loop_
_entity.id
_entity.type
_entity.pdbx_description
1 polymer ?
#
loop_
_entity_poly.entity_id
_entity_poly.type
_entity_poly.pdbx_seq_one_letter_code
_entity_poly.pdbx_strand_id
1 'polypeptide(L)'
;MKTAKAMKAVMKKPGTKGMKAMKAMKARKSKVARGKLAKSQVYKGRRERTSGGLKASDIIRNKSGKFVSKRASAAGKNKPWPKAVAAARKALGLTGFVTINRGPEGKALYAKAKAILAA
;
A
#
# COMPACT_ATOMS: atom_id res chain seq x y z
N MET A 1 -6.56 -11.39 86.52
CA MET A 1 -5.16 -11.86 86.67
C MET A 1 -5.07 -13.30 86.19
N LYS A 2 -3.97 -13.64 85.47
CA LYS A 2 -3.49 -14.99 85.10
C LYS A 2 -4.32 -15.65 83.97
N THR A 3 -3.80 -16.10 82.83
CA THR A 3 -2.44 -16.47 82.40
C THR A 3 -2.42 -16.61 80.87
N ALA A 4 -1.37 -16.11 80.23
CA ALA A 4 -1.06 -16.35 78.82
C ALA A 4 -0.65 -17.82 78.60
N LYS A 5 -1.11 -18.46 77.52
CA LYS A 5 -0.34 -19.50 76.82
C LYS A 5 -0.87 -19.83 75.42
N ALA A 6 0.10 -19.94 74.51
CA ALA A 6 0.12 -20.76 73.30
C ALA A 6 -0.71 -20.31 72.08
N MET A 7 0.00 -19.61 71.19
CA MET A 7 -0.23 -19.57 69.75
C MET A 7 -0.40 -20.99 69.20
N LYS A 8 -1.60 -21.32 68.72
CA LYS A 8 -1.87 -22.55 67.98
C LYS A 8 -1.96 -22.21 66.49
N ALA A 9 -0.91 -22.61 65.78
CA ALA A 9 -0.80 -22.88 64.36
C ALA A 9 -2.03 -22.54 63.48
N VAL A 10 -1.87 -21.48 62.67
CA VAL A 10 -2.27 -21.36 61.26
C VAL A 10 -3.51 -22.17 60.85
N MET A 11 -4.69 -21.55 61.02
CA MET A 11 -5.91 -21.94 60.31
C MET A 11 -6.03 -21.14 59.01
N LYS A 12 -6.21 -21.87 57.90
CA LYS A 12 -7.18 -21.58 56.82
C LYS A 12 -6.81 -20.55 55.73
N LYS A 13 -6.26 -21.03 54.61
CA LYS A 13 -6.91 -20.99 53.25
C LYS A 13 -5.96 -21.47 52.13
N PRO A 14 -6.23 -22.58 51.44
CA PRO A 14 -5.75 -22.78 50.07
C PRO A 14 -6.71 -21.99 49.17
N GLY A 15 -6.37 -20.76 48.82
CA GLY A 15 -7.25 -19.98 47.97
C GLY A 15 -6.96 -18.49 47.88
N THR A 16 -5.95 -18.14 47.10
CA THR A 16 -6.08 -17.02 46.16
C THR A 16 -5.97 -17.60 44.75
N LYS A 17 -7.14 -18.04 44.28
CA LYS A 17 -7.42 -18.33 42.88
C LYS A 17 -6.83 -17.23 42.03
N GLY A 18 -6.23 -17.66 40.91
CA GLY A 18 -5.44 -16.83 40.02
C GLY A 18 -5.93 -15.41 39.89
N MET A 19 -5.02 -14.48 40.14
CA MET A 19 -5.10 -13.17 39.52
C MET A 19 -4.95 -13.42 38.03
N LYS A 20 -6.08 -13.67 37.36
CA LYS A 20 -6.17 -13.83 35.92
C LYS A 20 -5.38 -12.67 35.35
N ALA A 21 -4.27 -12.98 34.67
CA ALA A 21 -3.53 -12.03 33.88
C ALA A 21 -4.57 -11.18 33.16
N MET A 22 -4.64 -9.89 33.48
CA MET A 22 -5.60 -8.99 32.86
C MET A 22 -5.45 -9.21 31.37
N LYS A 23 -6.50 -9.77 30.75
CA LYS A 23 -6.56 -10.10 29.34
C LYS A 23 -6.11 -8.86 28.62
N ALA A 24 -4.87 -8.87 28.11
CA ALA A 24 -4.23 -7.70 27.53
C ALA A 24 -5.24 -7.03 26.62
N MET A 25 -5.69 -5.83 27.00
CA MET A 25 -6.72 -5.12 26.28
C MET A 25 -6.27 -5.10 24.83
N LYS A 26 -7.01 -5.76 23.94
CA LYS A 26 -6.62 -5.95 22.55
C LYS A 26 -6.38 -4.55 21.99
N ALA A 27 -5.10 -4.20 21.81
CA ALA A 27 -4.71 -2.83 21.49
C ALA A 27 -5.57 -2.35 20.32
N ARG A 28 -6.27 -1.23 20.50
CA ARG A 28 -7.14 -0.67 19.46
C ARG A 28 -6.31 -0.58 18.18
N LYS A 29 -6.73 -1.30 17.13
CA LYS A 29 -6.02 -1.26 15.85
C LYS A 29 -5.98 0.19 15.38
N SER A 30 -4.78 0.70 15.14
CA SER A 30 -4.61 2.08 14.68
C SER A 30 -5.33 2.27 13.35
N LYS A 31 -6.14 3.34 13.26
CA LYS A 31 -6.86 3.74 12.05
C LYS A 31 -5.91 4.08 10.89
N VAL A 32 -4.71 4.55 11.22
CA VAL A 32 -3.68 4.97 10.27
C VAL A 32 -2.70 3.84 9.97
N ALA A 33 -2.53 3.47 8.72
CA ALA A 33 -1.55 2.51 8.25
C ALA A 33 -0.15 3.12 8.09
N ARG A 34 0.84 2.46 8.68
CA ARG A 34 2.26 2.82 8.62
C ARG A 34 3.07 1.64 8.08
N GLY A 35 4.27 1.92 7.59
CA GLY A 35 5.22 0.93 7.07
C GLY A 35 5.00 0.53 5.60
N LYS A 36 5.82 -0.41 5.13
CA LYS A 36 5.91 -0.80 3.70
C LYS A 36 4.58 -1.27 3.10
N LEU A 37 3.74 -1.92 3.91
CA LEU A 37 2.46 -2.48 3.47
C LEU A 37 1.27 -1.52 3.65
N ALA A 38 1.48 -0.26 4.04
CA ALA A 38 0.41 0.66 4.41
C ALA A 38 -0.69 0.76 3.34
N LYS A 39 -0.31 0.95 2.06
CA LYS A 39 -1.27 1.04 0.94
C LYS A 39 -2.05 -0.26 0.72
N SER A 40 -1.41 -1.41 0.90
CA SER A 40 -2.07 -2.72 0.79
C SER A 40 -3.06 -2.95 1.94
N GLN A 41 -2.68 -2.56 3.17
CA GLN A 41 -3.56 -2.68 4.35
C GLN A 41 -4.81 -1.81 4.21
N VAL A 42 -4.65 -0.58 3.71
CA VAL A 42 -5.77 0.35 3.46
C VAL A 42 -6.64 -0.15 2.31
N TYR A 43 -6.05 -0.58 1.19
CA TYR A 43 -6.80 -1.14 0.07
C TYR A 43 -7.64 -2.36 0.48
N LYS A 44 -7.12 -3.22 1.37
CA LYS A 44 -7.82 -4.39 1.92
C LYS A 44 -8.80 -4.04 3.06
N GLY A 45 -9.00 -2.76 3.38
CA GLY A 45 -9.90 -2.33 4.46
C GLY A 45 -9.42 -2.64 5.89
N ARG A 46 -8.17 -3.06 6.08
CA ARG A 46 -7.63 -3.39 7.41
C ARG A 46 -7.36 -2.14 8.27
N ARG A 47 -7.25 -0.99 7.61
CA ARG A 47 -7.08 0.35 8.19
C ARG A 47 -7.77 1.38 7.31
N GLU A 48 -8.15 2.52 7.88
CA GLU A 48 -8.95 3.54 7.22
C GLU A 48 -8.13 4.39 6.22
N ARG A 49 -6.93 4.80 6.63
CA ARG A 49 -6.07 5.70 5.83
C ARG A 49 -4.59 5.40 6.01
N THR A 50 -3.76 5.79 5.05
CA THR A 50 -2.29 5.77 5.22
C THR A 50 -1.80 6.96 6.04
N SER A 51 -0.53 6.96 6.46
CA SER A 51 0.10 8.12 7.12
C SER A 51 0.01 9.41 6.29
N GLY A 52 0.07 9.30 4.95
CA GLY A 52 -0.11 10.41 4.02
C GLY A 52 -1.57 10.69 3.61
N GLY A 53 -2.55 10.17 4.36
CA GLY A 53 -3.97 10.49 4.16
C GLY A 53 -4.71 9.72 3.06
N LEU A 54 -4.03 8.89 2.25
CA LEU A 54 -4.70 8.10 1.19
C LEU A 54 -5.70 7.10 1.78
N LYS A 55 -6.92 7.09 1.23
CA LYS A 55 -7.98 6.11 1.51
C LYS A 55 -7.96 4.97 0.49
N ALA A 56 -8.78 3.94 0.71
CA ALA A 56 -8.90 2.82 -0.23
C ALA A 56 -9.36 3.26 -1.62
N SER A 57 -10.25 4.27 -1.69
CA SER A 57 -10.72 4.90 -2.94
C SER A 57 -9.60 5.47 -3.79
N ASP A 58 -8.49 5.87 -3.19
CA ASP A 58 -7.41 6.58 -3.86
C ASP A 58 -6.28 5.64 -4.28
N ILE A 59 -6.39 4.34 -3.95
CA ILE A 59 -5.36 3.33 -4.17
C ILE A 59 -5.82 2.36 -5.26
N ILE A 60 -4.90 2.00 -6.14
CA ILE A 60 -5.12 1.03 -7.22
C ILE A 60 -3.95 0.05 -7.27
N ARG A 61 -4.24 -1.20 -7.64
CA ARG A 61 -3.23 -2.23 -7.92
C ARG A 61 -2.76 -2.08 -9.37
N ASN A 62 -1.45 -1.93 -9.59
CA ASN A 62 -0.88 -1.89 -10.94
C ASN A 62 -0.67 -3.30 -11.51
N LYS A 63 -0.29 -3.40 -12.80
CA LYS A 63 -0.02 -4.70 -13.47
C LYS A 63 1.07 -5.51 -12.77
N SER A 64 2.06 -4.87 -12.18
CA SER A 64 3.14 -5.50 -11.39
C SER A 64 2.69 -5.91 -9.96
N GLY A 65 1.41 -5.78 -9.63
CA GLY A 65 0.87 -6.16 -8.32
C GLY A 65 1.11 -5.15 -7.18
N LYS A 66 1.78 -4.03 -7.45
CA LYS A 66 2.05 -2.96 -6.47
C LYS A 66 0.85 -2.05 -6.29
N PHE A 67 0.57 -1.70 -5.03
CA PHE A 67 -0.45 -0.70 -4.67
C PHE A 67 0.12 0.72 -4.78
N VAL A 68 -0.41 1.49 -5.72
CA VAL A 68 -0.03 2.88 -5.99
C VAL A 68 -1.25 3.79 -5.84
N SER A 69 -1.07 5.10 -5.73
CA SER A 69 -2.21 6.02 -5.76
C SER A 69 -2.76 6.14 -7.18
N LYS A 70 -4.07 6.35 -7.32
CA LYS A 70 -4.75 6.63 -8.59
C LYS A 70 -4.10 7.82 -9.30
N ARG A 71 -3.77 8.89 -8.55
CA ARG A 71 -3.03 10.05 -9.06
C ARG A 71 -1.69 9.66 -9.69
N ALA A 72 -0.89 8.84 -9.01
CA ALA A 72 0.39 8.38 -9.55
C ALA A 72 0.22 7.50 -10.80
N SER A 73 -0.81 6.65 -10.82
CA SER A 73 -1.14 5.86 -12.00
C SER A 73 -1.55 6.73 -13.19
N ALA A 74 -2.40 7.74 -12.96
CA ALA A 74 -2.83 8.69 -13.99
C ALA A 74 -1.65 9.50 -14.56
N ALA A 75 -0.78 10.03 -13.68
CA ALA A 75 0.43 10.75 -14.10
C ALA A 75 1.34 9.88 -14.98
N GLY A 76 1.52 8.61 -14.64
CA GLY A 76 2.29 7.67 -15.47
C GLY A 76 1.67 7.41 -16.84
N LYS A 77 0.34 7.32 -16.93
CA LYS A 77 -0.40 7.09 -18.18
C LYS A 77 -0.48 8.34 -19.07
N ASN A 78 -0.43 9.53 -18.47
CA ASN A 78 -0.56 10.81 -19.16
C ASN A 78 0.77 11.42 -19.61
N LYS A 79 1.86 10.65 -19.59
CA LYS A 79 3.13 11.13 -20.14
C LYS A 79 2.97 11.43 -21.65
N PRO A 80 3.37 12.62 -22.11
CA PRO A 80 3.05 13.09 -23.45
C PRO A 80 3.82 12.30 -24.53
N TRP A 81 5.11 12.05 -24.32
CA TRP A 81 5.93 11.34 -25.30
C TRP A 81 5.48 9.89 -25.59
N PRO A 82 5.25 9.00 -24.61
CA PRO A 82 4.73 7.67 -24.88
C PRO A 82 3.36 7.66 -25.58
N LYS A 83 2.49 8.65 -25.28
CA LYS A 83 1.21 8.82 -25.98
C LYS A 83 1.42 9.20 -27.44
N ALA A 84 2.29 10.17 -27.72
CA ALA A 84 2.63 10.58 -29.08
C ALA A 84 3.24 9.43 -29.89
N VAL A 85 4.16 8.66 -29.30
CA VAL A 85 4.74 7.46 -29.93
C VAL A 85 3.66 6.40 -30.20
N ALA A 86 2.74 6.15 -29.26
CA ALA A 86 1.65 5.20 -29.48
C ALA A 86 0.70 5.63 -30.60
N ALA A 87 0.39 6.93 -30.70
CA ALA A 87 -0.41 7.48 -31.79
C ALA A 87 0.33 7.38 -33.14
N ALA A 88 1.61 7.75 -33.18
CA ALA A 88 2.44 7.64 -34.38
C ALA A 88 2.57 6.18 -34.87
N ARG A 89 2.72 5.21 -33.96
CA ARG A 89 2.74 3.78 -34.30
C ARG A 89 1.43 3.32 -34.93
N LYS A 90 0.28 3.75 -34.39
CA LYS A 90 -1.04 3.45 -34.97
C LYS A 90 -1.19 4.07 -36.36
N ALA A 91 -0.77 5.32 -36.54
CA ALA A 91 -0.84 6.03 -37.82
C ALA A 91 0.09 5.46 -38.90
N LEU A 92 1.15 4.72 -38.51
CA LEU A 92 2.08 4.05 -39.43
C LEU A 92 1.82 2.55 -39.59
N GLY A 93 0.88 1.97 -38.85
CA GLY A 93 0.60 0.52 -38.90
C GLY A 93 1.75 -0.37 -38.41
N LEU A 94 2.69 0.15 -37.62
CA LEU A 94 3.91 -0.59 -37.24
C LEU A 94 3.64 -1.70 -36.22
N THR A 95 3.77 -2.95 -36.66
CA THR A 95 3.67 -4.16 -35.83
C THR A 95 5.04 -4.61 -35.33
N GLY A 96 5.08 -5.33 -34.19
CA GLY A 96 6.33 -5.85 -33.64
C GLY A 96 7.21 -4.77 -32.98
N PHE A 97 8.51 -5.07 -32.87
CA PHE A 97 9.50 -4.19 -32.26
C PHE A 97 10.14 -3.29 -33.33
N VAL A 98 10.10 -1.98 -33.11
CA VAL A 98 10.74 -0.98 -33.98
C VAL A 98 11.62 -0.10 -33.12
N THR A 99 12.88 0.05 -33.51
CA THR A 99 13.83 0.93 -32.81
C THR A 99 13.52 2.39 -33.13
N ILE A 100 13.57 3.27 -32.13
CA ILE A 100 13.28 4.70 -32.33
C ILE A 100 14.48 5.37 -33.00
N ASN A 101 14.23 6.17 -34.04
CA ASN A 101 15.23 6.96 -34.76
C ASN A 101 16.37 6.12 -35.41
N ARG A 102 16.14 4.83 -35.65
CA ARG A 102 17.07 3.93 -36.36
C ARG A 102 16.34 3.16 -37.46
N GLY A 103 17.03 2.93 -38.56
CA GLY A 103 16.42 2.41 -39.79
C GLY A 103 15.39 3.36 -40.42
N PRO A 104 14.81 2.99 -41.57
CA PRO A 104 13.82 3.81 -42.26
C PRO A 104 12.53 3.99 -41.43
N GLU A 105 11.98 2.89 -40.89
CA GLU A 105 10.74 2.91 -40.10
C GLU A 105 10.88 3.68 -38.78
N GLY A 106 12.01 3.53 -38.08
CA GLY A 106 12.26 4.18 -36.81
C GLY A 106 12.47 5.69 -36.93
N LYS A 107 13.10 6.15 -38.01
CA LYS A 107 13.20 7.58 -38.35
C LYS A 107 11.82 8.18 -38.64
N ALA A 108 11.00 7.48 -39.44
CA ALA A 108 9.63 7.91 -39.75
C ALA A 108 8.75 7.98 -38.49
N LEU A 109 8.85 6.97 -37.60
CA LEU A 109 8.15 6.94 -36.32
C LEU A 109 8.55 8.12 -35.44
N TYR A 110 9.85 8.42 -35.33
CA TYR A 110 10.35 9.52 -34.50
C TYR A 110 9.89 10.89 -35.01
N ALA A 111 9.95 11.11 -36.33
CA ALA A 111 9.48 12.34 -36.94
C ALA A 111 7.98 12.57 -36.69
N LYS A 112 7.13 11.55 -36.94
CA LYS A 112 5.69 11.65 -36.65
C LYS A 112 5.38 11.80 -35.16
N ALA A 113 6.08 11.08 -34.28
CA ALA A 113 5.90 11.22 -32.84
C ALA A 113 6.26 12.62 -32.33
N LYS A 114 7.33 13.24 -32.86
CA LYS A 114 7.67 14.63 -32.57
C LYS A 114 6.62 15.61 -33.09
N ALA A 115 6.09 15.40 -34.29
CA ALA A 115 5.03 16.23 -34.83
C ALA A 115 3.76 16.17 -33.97
N ILE A 116 3.34 14.98 -33.52
CA ILE A 116 2.19 14.80 -32.61
C ILE A 116 2.46 15.37 -31.21
N LEU A 117 3.71 15.40 -30.76
CA LEU A 117 4.06 15.98 -29.46
C LEU A 117 4.06 17.52 -29.50
N ALA A 118 4.45 18.10 -30.64
CA ALA A 118 4.49 19.54 -30.83
C ALA A 118 3.12 20.15 -31.18
N ALA A 119 2.20 19.32 -31.69
CA ALA A 119 0.79 19.64 -31.88
C ALA A 119 0.01 19.57 -30.55
#